data_AF-A0A520N7B3-F1
#
_entry.id   AF-A0A520N7B3-F1
#
_cell.length_a   1.000
_cell.length_b   1.000
_cell.length_c   1.000
_cell.angle_alpha   90.00
_cell.angle_beta   90.00
_cell.angle_gamma   90.00
#
_symmetry.space_group_name_H-M   'P 1'
#
loop_
_entity.id
_entity.type
_entity.pdbx_description
1 polymer ?
#
loop_
_entity_poly.entity_id
_entity_poly.type
_entity_poly.pdbx_seq_one_letter_code
_entity_poly.pdbx_strand_id
1 'polypeptide(L)'
;MSELNIAPDDSGNNYAGLLGEIAAGQRLGDSDAIALATFDNTRALADIAAGLRDQGFRNVVTYSRKVFIPLTHLCRDVCHYCTFAQVPRKVQAPYMSIDEVLESARHGQAMGCKEALFTLGEKPELRYRAAREALAEMGYASTTDYLYAAAAAVYKETGLLPHLNPGNLEPEELARLKTVSPSMGIMLESASKRLCEKGMPHYGSPDKDPKVRLQTLENAGIAQIPFTTGILIGIGETRQERIESLLAIRAVHERHGHVQEIIVQNFRAKPETKMVNAPEPDLNELLWTIAIARLIFGPSMSVQAPPNLSPGVLPQIVQAGINDWGGVSPLTPDFVNPEAPWPHLDDLRRETAVSGKYLAERLTVYPAYAQNLDRWVAPELHESVADLIDAEGMPRTDGWCPGDADVTPPESVMQALIDEPKRPSNDVLEILNRVTESSEGSLGLTEKDVERLFHARGDDFAAVTQYADHLRREVNGDTVSFVVNRNINYTNICYFKCQFCAFSKGKLAENLRGKPYDLSDEEIQRRTQEAWQRGATEVCMQGGIHPEYTGETYEHIVRVVKAAVPSMHVHAFSPLEIWQGAATLGEDLTTYLQRLKDAGLDT
;
A
#
# COMPACT_ATOMS: atom_id res chain seq x y z
N MET A 1 3.66 -0.47 29.50
CA MET A 1 2.48 0.38 29.75
C MET A 1 2.65 1.03 31.12
N SER A 2 3.01 2.31 31.18
CA SER A 2 2.90 3.08 32.41
C SER A 2 1.42 3.21 32.77
N GLU A 3 1.06 3.05 34.04
CA GLU A 3 -0.30 3.27 34.53
C GLU A 3 -0.83 4.63 34.04
N LEU A 4 -1.92 4.60 33.26
CA LEU A 4 -2.62 5.80 32.81
C LEU A 4 -3.22 6.47 34.05
N ASN A 5 -2.53 7.48 34.58
CA ASN A 5 -2.95 8.21 35.77
C ASN A 5 -4.06 9.20 35.38
N ILE A 6 -5.26 8.67 35.12
CA ILE A 6 -6.45 9.42 34.72
C ILE A 6 -7.34 9.54 35.96
N ALA A 7 -7.51 10.76 36.47
CA ALA A 7 -8.46 11.02 37.55
C ALA A 7 -9.90 10.72 37.07
N PRO A 8 -10.77 10.13 37.90
CA PRO A 8 -12.20 10.04 37.59
C PRO A 8 -12.75 11.46 37.43
N ASP A 9 -13.51 11.71 36.37
CA ASP A 9 -14.22 12.99 36.23
C ASP A 9 -15.53 12.99 37.06
N ASP A 10 -16.09 14.18 37.28
CA ASP A 10 -17.33 14.37 38.04
C ASP A 10 -18.58 13.78 37.34
N SER A 11 -18.44 13.18 36.13
CA SER A 11 -19.55 12.61 35.35
C SER A 11 -19.83 11.14 35.67
N GLY A 12 -18.97 10.47 36.46
CA GLY A 12 -19.12 9.06 36.83
C GLY A 12 -18.72 8.07 35.73
N ASN A 13 -18.14 8.54 34.63
CA ASN A 13 -17.65 7.70 33.54
C ASN A 13 -16.28 7.08 33.89
N ASN A 14 -16.14 5.76 33.75
CA ASN A 14 -14.87 5.06 33.93
C ASN A 14 -13.99 5.14 32.66
N TYR A 15 -13.51 6.34 32.32
CA TYR A 15 -12.65 6.51 31.14
C TYR A 15 -11.34 5.73 31.25
N ALA A 16 -10.77 5.57 32.45
CA ALA A 16 -9.55 4.81 32.64
C ALA A 16 -9.72 3.33 32.23
N GLY A 17 -10.82 2.70 32.65
CA GLY A 17 -11.17 1.34 32.22
C GLY A 17 -11.40 1.24 30.72
N LEU A 18 -12.25 2.13 30.18
CA LEU A 18 -12.57 2.18 28.75
C LEU A 18 -11.30 2.33 27.88
N LEU A 19 -10.43 3.26 28.23
CA LEU A 19 -9.19 3.52 27.50
C LEU A 19 -8.20 2.35 27.61
N GLY A 20 -8.16 1.67 28.76
CA GLY A 20 -7.39 0.44 28.93
C GLY A 20 -7.89 -0.71 28.06
N GLU A 21 -9.20 -0.87 27.94
CA GLU A 21 -9.84 -1.86 27.07
C GLU A 21 -9.53 -1.60 25.59
N ILE A 22 -9.64 -0.34 25.15
CA ILE A 22 -9.30 0.06 23.78
C ILE A 22 -7.81 -0.18 23.49
N ALA A 23 -6.91 0.17 24.42
CA ALA A 23 -5.48 -0.07 24.27
C ALA A 23 -5.14 -1.57 24.15
N ALA A 24 -5.94 -2.43 24.79
CA ALA A 24 -5.86 -3.88 24.68
C ALA A 24 -6.51 -4.44 23.38
N GLY A 25 -6.95 -3.57 22.47
CA GLY A 25 -7.54 -3.93 21.18
C GLY A 25 -9.04 -4.20 21.21
N GLN A 26 -9.74 -3.88 22.31
CA GLN A 26 -11.19 -3.99 22.32
C GLN A 26 -11.83 -2.90 21.44
N ARG A 27 -12.84 -3.29 20.66
CA ARG A 27 -13.58 -2.36 19.80
C ARG A 27 -14.37 -1.38 20.67
N LEU A 28 -14.21 -0.09 20.39
CA LEU A 28 -14.99 0.97 21.03
C LEU A 28 -16.47 0.91 20.65
N GLY A 29 -17.35 0.69 21.63
CA GLY A 29 -18.80 0.72 21.46
C GLY A 29 -19.33 2.11 21.07
N ASP A 30 -20.47 2.18 20.39
CA ASP A 30 -21.05 3.45 19.92
C ASP A 30 -21.38 4.40 21.09
N SER A 31 -22.00 3.89 22.15
CA SER A 31 -22.33 4.68 23.34
C SER A 31 -21.09 5.22 24.04
N ASP A 32 -20.04 4.39 24.15
CA ASP A 32 -18.78 4.77 24.77
C ASP A 32 -18.03 5.79 23.92
N ALA A 33 -18.07 5.66 22.59
CA ALA A 33 -17.53 6.66 21.68
C ALA A 33 -18.21 8.01 21.89
N ILE A 34 -19.54 8.04 22.01
CA ILE A 34 -20.30 9.27 22.26
C ILE A 34 -19.95 9.87 23.63
N ALA A 35 -19.76 9.04 24.65
CA ALA A 35 -19.35 9.50 25.97
C ALA A 35 -17.98 10.21 25.95
N LEU A 36 -17.08 9.83 25.04
CA LEU A 36 -15.79 10.52 24.89
C LEU A 36 -15.92 11.98 24.42
N ALA A 37 -17.08 12.43 23.91
CA ALA A 37 -17.29 13.81 23.48
C ALA A 37 -16.96 14.84 24.56
N THR A 38 -17.17 14.49 25.84
CA THR A 38 -16.87 15.34 27.00
C THR A 38 -15.50 15.07 27.62
N PHE A 39 -14.76 14.06 27.16
CA PHE A 39 -13.41 13.77 27.62
C PHE A 39 -12.40 14.75 27.01
N ASP A 40 -11.70 15.50 27.85
CA ASP A 40 -10.88 16.65 27.47
C ASP A 40 -9.37 16.36 27.45
N ASN A 41 -8.93 15.22 28.01
CA ASN A 41 -7.52 14.83 28.03
C ASN A 41 -7.09 14.26 26.66
N THR A 42 -6.86 15.16 25.71
CA THR A 42 -6.38 14.85 24.35
C THR A 42 -5.09 14.03 24.35
N ARG A 43 -4.19 14.27 25.30
CA ARG A 43 -2.92 13.54 25.38
C ARG A 43 -3.14 12.05 25.62
N ALA A 44 -4.01 11.70 26.58
CA ALA A 44 -4.33 10.30 26.85
C ALA A 44 -4.94 9.59 25.63
N LEU A 45 -5.83 10.29 24.89
CA LEU A 45 -6.39 9.77 23.65
C LEU A 45 -5.31 9.56 22.58
N ALA A 46 -4.43 10.57 22.39
CA ALA A 46 -3.36 10.52 21.41
C ALA A 46 -2.37 9.38 21.71
N ASP A 47 -2.00 9.16 22.97
CA ASP A 47 -1.06 8.09 23.34
C ASP A 47 -1.62 6.70 22.98
N ILE A 48 -2.92 6.48 23.17
CA ILE A 48 -3.60 5.23 22.78
C ILE A 48 -3.74 5.14 21.26
N ALA A 49 -4.10 6.25 20.61
CA ALA A 49 -4.22 6.32 19.16
C ALA A 49 -2.89 6.03 18.45
N ALA A 50 -1.77 6.57 18.94
CA ALA A 50 -0.43 6.25 18.47
C ALA A 50 -0.12 4.75 18.62
N GLY A 51 -0.45 4.16 19.77
CA GLY A 51 -0.30 2.73 20.01
C GLY A 51 -1.10 1.88 19.01
N LEU A 52 -2.38 2.20 18.79
CA LEU A 52 -3.23 1.53 17.79
C LEU A 52 -2.68 1.69 16.36
N ARG A 53 -2.19 2.88 16.02
CA ARG A 53 -1.54 3.13 14.72
C ARG A 53 -0.31 2.26 14.55
N ASP A 54 0.54 2.16 15.56
CA ASP A 54 1.75 1.34 15.52
C ASP A 54 1.42 -0.16 15.44
N GLN A 55 0.32 -0.62 16.07
CA GLN A 55 -0.15 -2.00 15.93
C GLN A 55 -0.52 -2.37 14.49
N GLY A 56 -1.16 -1.46 13.75
CA GLY A 56 -1.61 -1.73 12.37
C GLY A 56 -0.62 -1.35 11.28
N PHE A 57 0.16 -0.28 11.49
CA PHE A 57 1.01 0.33 10.46
C PHE A 57 2.49 0.40 10.86
N ARG A 58 2.86 -0.08 12.06
CA ARG A 58 4.23 -0.15 12.56
C ARG A 58 4.90 1.23 12.55
N ASN A 59 6.06 1.34 11.91
CA ASN A 59 6.77 2.60 11.74
C ASN A 59 6.41 3.35 10.45
N VAL A 60 5.42 2.90 9.65
CA VAL A 60 5.14 3.47 8.34
C VAL A 60 4.06 4.56 8.42
N VAL A 61 4.35 5.70 7.80
CA VAL A 61 3.37 6.74 7.46
C VAL A 61 3.41 6.92 5.95
N THR A 62 2.24 6.94 5.31
CA THR A 62 2.14 6.95 3.85
C THR A 62 1.73 8.30 3.27
N TYR A 63 1.95 8.49 1.97
CA TYR A 63 1.38 9.60 1.20
C TYR A 63 1.15 9.14 -0.25
N SER A 64 0.19 9.71 -0.96
CA SER A 64 0.04 9.49 -2.40
C SER A 64 0.73 10.59 -3.19
N ARG A 65 1.58 10.24 -4.16
CA ARG A 65 2.20 11.21 -5.07
C ARG A 65 1.32 11.42 -6.28
N LYS A 66 0.73 12.60 -6.38
CA LYS A 66 -0.38 12.84 -7.32
C LYS A 66 -0.31 14.15 -8.09
N VAL A 67 -0.95 14.18 -9.25
CA VAL A 67 -1.32 15.42 -9.95
C VAL A 67 -2.76 15.78 -9.61
N PHE A 68 -3.03 17.06 -9.33
CA PHE A 68 -4.37 17.57 -9.02
C PHE A 68 -5.01 18.13 -10.29
N ILE A 69 -6.15 17.58 -10.70
CA ILE A 69 -6.88 17.96 -11.92
C ILE A 69 -8.26 18.54 -11.53
N PRO A 70 -8.41 19.88 -11.51
CA PRO A 70 -9.68 20.54 -11.19
C PRO A 70 -10.58 20.60 -12.45
N LEU A 71 -11.16 19.46 -12.84
CA LEU A 71 -11.89 19.30 -14.11
C LEU A 71 -12.96 20.38 -14.33
N THR A 72 -13.63 20.82 -13.27
CA THR A 72 -14.45 22.04 -13.28
C THR A 72 -14.51 22.70 -11.91
N HIS A 73 -14.45 24.03 -11.90
CA HIS A 73 -14.73 24.85 -10.72
C HIS A 73 -16.22 25.20 -10.57
N LEU A 74 -17.09 24.86 -11.53
CA LEU A 74 -18.52 25.11 -11.41
C LEU A 74 -19.14 24.05 -10.50
N CYS A 75 -20.00 24.48 -9.58
CA CYS A 75 -20.69 23.58 -8.65
C CYS A 75 -22.15 24.02 -8.46
N ARG A 76 -23.09 23.08 -8.33
CA ARG A 76 -24.47 23.43 -8.00
C ARG A 76 -24.63 23.84 -6.54
N ASP A 77 -23.82 23.30 -5.64
CA ASP A 77 -23.80 23.68 -4.23
C ASP A 77 -23.24 25.09 -4.00
N VAL A 78 -23.46 25.59 -2.78
CA VAL A 78 -23.00 26.91 -2.31
C VAL A 78 -22.42 26.82 -0.90
N CYS A 79 -21.57 25.82 -0.64
CA CYS A 79 -20.95 25.62 0.67
C CYS A 79 -20.27 26.91 1.14
N HIS A 80 -20.64 27.40 2.32
CA HIS A 80 -20.28 28.73 2.79
C HIS A 80 -18.79 28.90 3.11
N TYR A 81 -18.03 27.79 3.22
CA TYR A 81 -16.58 27.73 3.44
C TYR A 81 -15.76 27.48 2.16
N CYS A 82 -16.40 27.18 1.03
CA CYS A 82 -15.71 26.68 -0.16
C CYS A 82 -15.28 27.82 -1.09
N THR A 83 -13.99 27.87 -1.44
CA THR A 83 -13.44 28.74 -2.49
C THR A 83 -13.28 28.04 -3.84
N PHE A 84 -13.27 26.70 -3.84
CA PHE A 84 -13.13 25.90 -5.06
C PHE A 84 -14.31 26.12 -6.03
N ALA A 85 -15.53 26.21 -5.49
CA ALA A 85 -16.73 26.45 -6.26
C ALA A 85 -16.82 27.91 -6.73
N GLN A 86 -16.89 28.11 -8.05
CA GLN A 86 -16.97 29.40 -8.70
C GLN A 86 -18.26 29.51 -9.54
N VAL A 87 -18.60 30.76 -9.89
CA VAL A 87 -19.72 31.07 -10.78
C VAL A 87 -19.22 31.21 -12.22
N PRO A 88 -20.06 30.97 -13.25
CA PRO A 88 -19.64 30.99 -14.65
C PRO A 88 -18.84 32.22 -15.10
N ARG A 89 -19.18 33.42 -14.59
CA ARG A 89 -18.47 34.67 -14.92
C ARG A 89 -17.05 34.79 -14.34
N LYS A 90 -16.66 33.92 -13.41
CA LYS A 90 -15.34 33.93 -12.74
C LYS A 90 -14.36 32.92 -13.36
N VAL A 91 -14.84 31.99 -14.19
CA VAL A 91 -14.00 30.96 -14.82
C VAL A 91 -13.75 31.29 -16.28
N GLN A 92 -12.59 30.89 -16.80
CA GLN A 92 -12.26 31.07 -18.22
C GLN A 92 -13.06 30.10 -19.11
N ALA A 93 -13.15 28.84 -18.69
CA ALA A 93 -13.95 27.81 -19.32
C ALA A 93 -14.77 27.05 -18.26
N PRO A 94 -15.98 26.55 -18.58
CA PRO A 94 -16.77 25.74 -17.67
C PRO A 94 -16.09 24.43 -17.25
N TYR A 95 -15.29 23.83 -18.12
CA TYR A 95 -14.52 22.61 -17.87
C TYR A 95 -13.11 22.76 -18.47
N MET A 96 -12.13 22.07 -17.88
CA MET A 96 -10.86 21.82 -18.57
C MET A 96 -11.11 20.93 -19.79
N SER A 97 -10.46 21.22 -20.91
CA SER A 97 -10.42 20.34 -22.07
C SER A 97 -9.62 19.06 -21.78
N ILE A 98 -9.89 17.97 -22.52
CA ILE A 98 -9.11 16.73 -22.40
C ILE A 98 -7.62 16.97 -22.67
N ASP A 99 -7.28 17.88 -23.59
CA ASP A 99 -5.87 18.20 -23.89
C ASP A 99 -5.17 18.86 -22.68
N GLU A 100 -5.81 19.81 -22.00
CA GLU A 100 -5.26 20.44 -20.77
C GLU A 100 -5.14 19.42 -19.62
N VAL A 101 -6.13 18.52 -19.52
CA VAL A 101 -6.11 17.40 -18.56
C VAL A 101 -4.90 16.48 -18.84
N LEU A 102 -4.71 16.09 -20.10
CA LEU A 102 -3.60 15.22 -20.53
C LEU A 102 -2.24 15.90 -20.39
N GLU A 103 -2.14 17.20 -20.65
CA GLU A 103 -0.92 17.97 -20.43
C GLU A 103 -0.51 17.93 -18.94
N SER A 104 -1.47 18.21 -18.05
CA SER A 104 -1.26 18.14 -16.60
C SER A 104 -0.86 16.73 -16.17
N ALA A 105 -1.55 15.70 -16.69
CA ALA A 105 -1.25 14.30 -16.40
C ALA A 105 0.15 13.87 -16.87
N ARG A 106 0.57 14.24 -18.08
CA ARG A 106 1.91 13.94 -18.61
C ARG A 106 3.00 14.62 -17.79
N HIS A 107 2.79 15.86 -17.37
CA HIS A 107 3.72 16.54 -16.45
C HIS A 107 3.79 15.82 -15.09
N GLY A 108 2.64 15.40 -14.54
CA GLY A 108 2.60 14.59 -13.32
C GLY A 108 3.36 13.28 -13.45
N GLN A 109 3.15 12.54 -14.55
CA GLN A 109 3.84 11.29 -14.86
C GLN A 109 5.35 11.50 -14.98
N ALA A 110 5.80 12.55 -15.68
CA ALA A 110 7.21 12.88 -15.80
C ALA A 110 7.86 13.24 -14.46
N MET A 111 7.07 13.74 -13.50
CA MET A 111 7.50 13.96 -12.12
C MET A 111 7.36 12.70 -11.24
N GLY A 112 6.97 11.56 -11.78
CA GLY A 112 6.83 10.29 -11.03
C GLY A 112 5.57 10.20 -10.17
N CYS A 113 4.54 11.01 -10.43
CA CYS A 113 3.22 10.76 -9.85
C CYS A 113 2.69 9.41 -10.31
N LYS A 114 1.86 8.77 -9.48
CA LYS A 114 1.14 7.53 -9.82
C LYS A 114 -0.37 7.70 -9.80
N GLU A 115 -0.84 8.81 -9.22
CA GLU A 115 -2.26 9.15 -9.11
C GLU A 115 -2.58 10.42 -9.89
N ALA A 116 -3.72 10.41 -10.57
CA ALA A 116 -4.38 11.59 -11.13
C ALA A 116 -5.66 11.88 -10.34
N LEU A 117 -5.59 12.84 -9.42
CA LEU A 117 -6.72 13.22 -8.59
C LEU A 117 -7.64 14.17 -9.35
N PHE A 118 -8.78 13.66 -9.79
CA PHE A 118 -9.86 14.48 -10.32
C PHE A 118 -10.70 15.03 -9.19
N THR A 119 -10.78 16.35 -9.11
CA THR A 119 -11.74 17.04 -8.25
C THR A 119 -12.58 17.98 -9.08
N LEU A 120 -13.85 18.10 -8.74
CA LEU A 120 -14.79 18.90 -9.50
C LEU A 120 -15.96 19.34 -8.64
N GLY A 121 -16.62 20.41 -9.07
CA GLY A 121 -17.88 20.79 -8.48
C GLY A 121 -19.00 19.82 -8.88
N GLU A 122 -19.97 19.68 -7.98
CA GLU A 122 -21.00 18.67 -8.11
C GLU A 122 -22.11 19.12 -9.07
N LYS A 123 -22.39 18.25 -10.06
CA LYS A 123 -23.47 18.36 -11.07
C LYS A 123 -23.81 19.81 -11.48
N PRO A 124 -22.83 20.65 -11.87
CA PRO A 124 -23.06 22.07 -12.16
C PRO A 124 -24.07 22.32 -13.27
N GLU A 125 -24.26 21.38 -14.18
CA GLU A 125 -25.24 21.37 -15.25
C GLU A 125 -26.69 21.47 -14.73
N LEU A 126 -26.97 21.06 -13.50
CA LEU A 126 -28.31 21.20 -12.90
C LEU A 126 -28.61 22.65 -12.47
N ARG A 127 -27.59 23.48 -12.29
CA ARG A 127 -27.72 24.88 -11.88
C ARG A 127 -27.41 25.86 -12.99
N TYR A 128 -26.31 25.66 -13.71
CA TYR A 128 -25.78 26.62 -14.66
C TYR A 128 -26.05 26.20 -16.10
N ARG A 129 -26.67 27.12 -16.86
CA ARG A 129 -26.86 26.97 -18.31
C ARG A 129 -25.52 26.81 -19.04
N ALA A 130 -24.50 27.58 -18.65
CA ALA A 130 -23.16 27.51 -19.25
C ALA A 130 -22.54 26.11 -19.16
N ALA A 131 -22.76 25.39 -18.06
CA ALA A 131 -22.28 24.01 -17.90
C ALA A 131 -23.01 23.05 -18.85
N ARG A 132 -24.34 23.18 -19.00
CA ARG A 132 -25.13 22.37 -19.95
C ARG A 132 -24.73 22.60 -21.40
N GLU A 133 -24.57 23.87 -21.79
CA GLU A 133 -24.19 24.23 -23.15
C GLU A 133 -22.79 23.72 -23.48
N ALA A 134 -21.82 23.90 -22.57
CA ALA A 134 -20.47 23.38 -22.76
C ALA A 134 -20.44 21.84 -22.89
N LEU A 135 -21.16 21.10 -22.03
CA LEU A 135 -21.25 19.64 -22.14
C LEU A 135 -21.85 19.21 -23.49
N ALA A 136 -22.95 19.85 -23.92
CA ALA A 136 -23.59 19.55 -25.19
C ALA A 136 -22.68 19.85 -26.39
N GLU A 137 -21.93 20.96 -26.36
CA GLU A 137 -20.93 21.31 -27.38
C GLU A 137 -19.78 20.30 -27.45
N MET A 138 -19.35 19.79 -26.28
CA MET A 138 -18.34 18.74 -26.19
C MET A 138 -18.88 17.33 -26.48
N GLY A 139 -20.21 17.16 -26.64
CA GLY A 139 -20.85 15.89 -26.96
C GLY A 139 -21.14 14.98 -25.76
N TYR A 140 -21.22 15.51 -24.55
CA TYR A 140 -21.49 14.77 -23.31
C TYR A 140 -22.85 15.13 -22.71
N ALA A 141 -23.56 14.16 -22.12
CA ALA A 141 -24.88 14.42 -21.54
C ALA A 141 -24.81 14.91 -20.09
N SER A 142 -23.76 14.52 -19.34
CA SER A 142 -23.55 14.92 -17.95
C SER A 142 -22.09 15.23 -17.63
N THR A 143 -21.86 15.84 -16.47
CA THR A 143 -20.51 16.01 -15.91
C THR A 143 -19.83 14.68 -15.65
N THR A 144 -20.57 13.65 -15.22
CA THR A 144 -20.04 12.31 -14.97
C THR A 144 -19.65 11.57 -16.26
N ASP A 145 -20.35 11.81 -17.37
CA ASP A 145 -19.95 11.31 -18.70
C ASP A 145 -18.62 11.91 -19.14
N TYR A 146 -18.45 13.23 -18.93
CA TYR A 146 -17.21 13.92 -19.30
C TYR A 146 -16.05 13.50 -18.40
N LEU A 147 -16.30 13.35 -17.10
CA LEU A 147 -15.32 12.82 -16.14
C LEU A 147 -14.82 11.43 -16.55
N TYR A 148 -15.72 10.53 -16.97
CA TYR A 148 -15.35 9.21 -17.47
C TYR A 148 -14.39 9.33 -18.66
N ALA A 149 -14.71 10.17 -19.65
CA ALA A 149 -13.88 10.35 -20.84
C ALA A 149 -12.50 10.92 -20.51
N ALA A 150 -12.44 11.93 -19.62
CA ALA A 150 -11.18 12.53 -19.17
C ALA A 150 -10.32 11.54 -18.38
N ALA A 151 -10.91 10.78 -17.44
CA ALA A 151 -10.21 9.76 -16.66
C ALA A 151 -9.70 8.60 -17.54
N ALA A 152 -10.54 8.12 -18.47
CA ALA A 152 -10.15 7.11 -19.45
C ALA A 152 -8.97 7.57 -20.32
N ALA A 153 -8.99 8.83 -20.78
CA ALA A 153 -7.90 9.41 -21.54
C ALA A 153 -6.61 9.47 -20.71
N VAL A 154 -6.67 9.95 -19.46
CA VAL A 154 -5.49 10.00 -18.58
C VAL A 154 -4.89 8.62 -18.38
N TYR A 155 -5.72 7.63 -18.01
CA TYR A 155 -5.25 6.27 -17.78
C TYR A 155 -4.59 5.69 -19.04
N LYS A 156 -5.27 5.79 -20.19
CA LYS A 156 -4.78 5.23 -21.46
C LYS A 156 -3.49 5.89 -21.95
N GLU A 157 -3.37 7.21 -21.82
CA GLU A 157 -2.29 7.99 -22.43
C GLU A 157 -1.08 8.17 -21.52
N THR A 158 -1.24 8.01 -20.19
CA THR A 158 -0.18 8.25 -19.21
C THR A 158 0.02 7.11 -18.21
N GLY A 159 -0.88 6.13 -18.14
CA GLY A 159 -0.83 5.06 -17.15
C GLY A 159 -1.07 5.51 -15.70
N LEU A 160 -1.25 6.81 -15.44
CA LEU A 160 -1.63 7.30 -14.11
C LEU A 160 -2.98 6.72 -13.70
N LEU A 161 -3.09 6.30 -12.45
CA LEU A 161 -4.33 5.78 -11.89
C LEU A 161 -5.26 6.94 -11.50
N PRO A 162 -6.46 7.06 -12.08
CA PRO A 162 -7.38 8.10 -11.68
C PRO A 162 -7.89 7.89 -10.25
N HIS A 163 -8.11 8.99 -9.52
CA HIS A 163 -8.88 9.04 -8.28
C HIS A 163 -9.97 10.08 -8.46
N LEU A 164 -11.24 9.71 -8.28
CA LEU A 164 -12.35 10.58 -8.65
C LEU A 164 -13.11 11.08 -7.42
N ASN A 165 -13.21 12.41 -7.28
CA ASN A 165 -14.00 13.09 -6.26
C ASN A 165 -15.14 13.94 -6.86
N PRO A 166 -16.16 13.34 -7.51
CA PRO A 166 -17.21 14.07 -8.22
C PRO A 166 -18.39 14.55 -7.37
N GLY A 167 -18.42 14.24 -6.06
CA GLY A 167 -19.60 14.46 -5.23
C GLY A 167 -20.51 13.23 -5.22
N ASN A 168 -21.82 13.41 -5.04
CA ASN A 168 -22.76 12.30 -4.96
C ASN A 168 -22.93 11.60 -6.31
N LEU A 169 -22.98 10.28 -6.26
CA LEU A 169 -23.08 9.41 -7.42
C LEU A 169 -24.21 8.40 -7.26
N GLU A 170 -24.93 8.21 -8.37
CA GLU A 170 -25.89 7.11 -8.50
C GLU A 170 -25.17 5.77 -8.75
N PRO A 171 -25.80 4.62 -8.46
CA PRO A 171 -25.18 3.31 -8.63
C PRO A 171 -24.62 3.04 -10.05
N GLU A 172 -25.33 3.49 -11.08
CA GLU A 172 -24.91 3.34 -12.48
C GLU A 172 -23.68 4.20 -12.81
N GLU A 173 -23.58 5.41 -12.23
CA GLU A 173 -22.43 6.29 -12.38
C GLU A 173 -21.19 5.66 -11.74
N LEU A 174 -21.33 5.12 -10.51
CA LEU A 174 -20.27 4.39 -9.81
C LEU A 174 -19.78 3.17 -10.60
N ALA A 175 -20.70 2.33 -11.06
CA ALA A 175 -20.36 1.12 -11.83
C ALA A 175 -19.57 1.45 -13.10
N ARG A 176 -19.96 2.51 -13.81
CA ARG A 176 -19.24 2.97 -15.01
C ARG A 176 -17.88 3.55 -14.67
N LEU A 177 -17.79 4.45 -13.70
CA LEU A 177 -16.54 5.09 -13.32
C LEU A 177 -15.52 4.09 -12.74
N LYS A 178 -15.97 2.98 -12.13
CA LYS A 178 -15.10 1.91 -11.60
C LYS A 178 -14.18 1.32 -12.67
N THR A 179 -14.63 1.27 -13.92
CA THR A 179 -13.85 0.71 -15.04
C THR A 179 -12.63 1.56 -15.43
N VAL A 180 -12.57 2.81 -14.96
CA VAL A 180 -11.47 3.75 -15.27
C VAL A 180 -10.81 4.30 -14.01
N SER A 181 -11.20 3.85 -12.83
CA SER A 181 -10.70 4.36 -11.56
C SER A 181 -10.66 3.26 -10.49
N PRO A 182 -9.48 2.92 -9.95
CA PRO A 182 -9.38 1.93 -8.87
C PRO A 182 -9.81 2.49 -7.51
N SER A 183 -10.02 3.81 -7.40
CA SER A 183 -10.33 4.50 -6.15
C SER A 183 -11.19 5.74 -6.41
N MET A 184 -12.09 6.07 -5.49
CA MET A 184 -12.94 7.27 -5.56
C MET A 184 -13.15 7.84 -4.16
N GLY A 185 -13.73 9.03 -4.06
CA GLY A 185 -13.89 9.68 -2.77
C GLY A 185 -15.03 10.69 -2.67
N ILE A 186 -15.51 10.87 -1.44
CA ILE A 186 -16.43 11.94 -1.07
C ILE A 186 -16.24 12.31 0.40
N MET A 187 -16.08 13.60 0.70
CA MET A 187 -16.18 14.05 2.09
C MET A 187 -17.64 13.97 2.54
N LEU A 188 -17.90 13.27 3.66
CA LEU A 188 -19.18 13.36 4.37
C LEU A 188 -19.32 14.75 5.00
N GLU A 189 -18.19 15.33 5.44
CA GLU A 189 -18.08 16.62 6.15
C GLU A 189 -18.70 16.54 7.56
N SER A 190 -19.99 16.25 7.65
CA SER A 190 -20.74 16.06 8.88
C SER A 190 -22.04 15.29 8.60
N ALA A 191 -22.47 14.46 9.55
CA ALA A 191 -23.78 13.82 9.55
C ALA A 191 -24.89 14.71 10.15
N SER A 192 -24.56 15.91 10.65
CA SER A 192 -25.53 16.77 11.32
C SER A 192 -26.39 17.56 10.33
N LYS A 193 -27.70 17.31 10.37
CA LYS A 193 -28.69 18.09 9.61
C LYS A 193 -28.77 19.55 10.03
N ARG A 194 -28.35 19.87 11.26
CA ARG A 194 -28.29 21.24 11.76
C ARG A 194 -27.40 22.10 10.87
N LEU A 195 -26.31 21.55 10.33
CA LEU A 195 -25.41 22.30 9.44
C LEU A 195 -26.04 22.70 8.10
N CYS A 196 -27.19 22.12 7.75
CA CYS A 196 -27.98 22.47 6.56
C CYS A 196 -29.03 23.55 6.82
N GLU A 197 -29.24 23.98 8.07
CA GLU A 197 -30.25 24.98 8.44
C GLU A 197 -29.85 26.40 8.01
N LYS A 198 -30.82 27.32 7.95
CA LYS A 198 -30.55 28.70 7.53
C LYS A 198 -29.49 29.36 8.43
N GLY A 199 -28.42 29.86 7.80
CA GLY A 199 -27.28 30.49 8.49
C GLY A 199 -26.10 29.55 8.72
N MET A 200 -26.27 28.25 8.50
CA MET A 200 -25.26 27.22 8.70
C MET A 200 -24.48 26.92 7.39
N PRO A 201 -23.31 26.25 7.44
CA PRO A 201 -22.37 26.19 6.32
C PRO A 201 -22.90 25.53 5.04
N HIS A 202 -23.85 24.61 5.16
CA HIS A 202 -24.40 23.84 4.03
C HIS A 202 -25.77 24.36 3.56
N TYR A 203 -26.27 25.45 4.14
CA TYR A 203 -27.55 26.02 3.72
C TYR A 203 -27.57 26.36 2.22
N GLY A 204 -28.54 25.80 1.50
CA GLY A 204 -28.68 25.98 0.05
C GLY A 204 -27.80 25.07 -0.80
N SER A 205 -27.09 24.11 -0.18
CA SER A 205 -26.29 23.07 -0.86
C SER A 205 -27.04 21.74 -0.78
N PRO A 206 -27.94 21.41 -1.74
CA PRO A 206 -28.80 20.23 -1.65
C PRO A 206 -28.01 18.92 -1.55
N ASP A 207 -26.82 18.88 -2.15
CA ASP A 207 -26.01 17.69 -2.21
C ASP A 207 -25.13 17.52 -0.96
N LYS A 208 -25.19 18.46 -0.02
CA LYS A 208 -24.57 18.34 1.32
C LYS A 208 -25.55 17.80 2.38
N ASP A 209 -26.76 17.39 2.00
CA ASP A 209 -27.62 16.64 2.92
C ASP A 209 -26.91 15.34 3.34
N PRO A 210 -26.69 15.10 4.65
CA PRO A 210 -26.02 13.91 5.15
C PRO A 210 -26.58 12.60 4.62
N LYS A 211 -27.90 12.50 4.41
CA LYS A 211 -28.53 11.29 3.91
C LYS A 211 -28.07 10.95 2.49
N VAL A 212 -27.90 11.96 1.64
CA VAL A 212 -27.48 11.77 0.25
C VAL A 212 -26.00 11.40 0.19
N ARG A 213 -25.17 12.05 1.01
CA ARG A 213 -23.73 11.72 1.15
C ARG A 213 -23.52 10.28 1.62
N LEU A 214 -24.24 9.87 2.67
CA LEU A 214 -24.20 8.50 3.18
C LEU A 214 -24.75 7.48 2.18
N GLN A 215 -25.75 7.85 1.36
CA GLN A 215 -26.25 6.97 0.31
C GLN A 215 -25.20 6.73 -0.78
N THR A 216 -24.43 7.76 -1.18
CA THR A 216 -23.31 7.59 -2.11
C THR A 216 -22.26 6.63 -1.54
N LEU A 217 -21.93 6.76 -0.25
CA LEU A 217 -21.01 5.86 0.43
C LEU A 217 -21.55 4.42 0.47
N GLU A 218 -22.83 4.23 0.79
CA GLU A 218 -23.48 2.91 0.73
C GLU A 218 -23.42 2.29 -0.67
N ASN A 219 -23.72 3.09 -1.71
CA ASN A 219 -23.68 2.66 -3.10
C ASN A 219 -22.26 2.24 -3.53
N ALA A 220 -21.22 2.98 -3.11
CA ALA A 220 -19.83 2.63 -3.37
C ALA A 220 -19.43 1.30 -2.73
N GLY A 221 -19.93 1.04 -1.51
CA GLY A 221 -19.79 -0.25 -0.84
C GLY A 221 -20.42 -1.41 -1.60
N ILE A 222 -21.66 -1.23 -2.06
CA ILE A 222 -22.37 -2.21 -2.90
C ILE A 222 -21.61 -2.47 -4.20
N ALA A 223 -21.06 -1.42 -4.82
CA ALA A 223 -20.26 -1.52 -6.05
C ALA A 223 -18.83 -2.07 -5.82
N GLN A 224 -18.45 -2.34 -4.57
CA GLN A 224 -17.11 -2.79 -4.17
C GLN A 224 -16.01 -1.87 -4.70
N ILE A 225 -16.14 -0.57 -4.45
CA ILE A 225 -15.16 0.45 -4.84
C ILE A 225 -14.42 0.91 -3.58
N PRO A 226 -13.07 0.79 -3.53
CA PRO A 226 -12.27 1.43 -2.49
C PRO A 226 -12.57 2.93 -2.45
N PHE A 227 -13.01 3.42 -1.30
CA PHE A 227 -13.58 4.76 -1.19
C PHE A 227 -12.95 5.57 -0.05
N THR A 228 -12.61 6.81 -0.33
CA THR A 228 -12.09 7.76 0.67
C THR A 228 -13.23 8.65 1.18
N THR A 229 -13.26 8.88 2.48
CA THR A 229 -14.26 9.77 3.08
C THR A 229 -13.75 10.33 4.40
N GLY A 230 -14.53 11.21 5.02
CA GLY A 230 -14.11 11.85 6.25
C GLY A 230 -14.99 13.03 6.64
N ILE A 231 -14.49 13.77 7.63
CA ILE A 231 -15.18 14.90 8.24
C ILE A 231 -14.35 16.17 8.13
N LEU A 232 -15.05 17.31 8.12
CA LEU A 232 -14.45 18.63 8.20
C LEU A 232 -14.79 19.23 9.56
N ILE A 233 -13.75 19.62 10.30
CA ILE A 233 -13.91 20.18 11.64
C ILE A 233 -13.75 21.70 11.64
N GLY A 234 -14.47 22.37 12.54
CA GLY A 234 -14.47 23.83 12.69
C GLY A 234 -15.46 24.56 11.79
N ILE A 235 -16.47 23.88 11.25
CA ILE A 235 -17.54 24.49 10.44
C ILE A 235 -18.81 24.80 11.25
N GLY A 236 -18.77 24.58 12.56
CA GLY A 236 -19.86 24.85 13.50
C GLY A 236 -20.49 23.59 14.09
N GLU A 237 -19.92 22.42 13.80
CA GLU A 237 -20.23 21.13 14.43
C GLU A 237 -19.69 21.04 15.87
N THR A 238 -20.32 20.20 16.70
CA THR A 238 -19.88 19.86 18.05
C THR A 238 -19.01 18.60 18.05
N ARG A 239 -18.25 18.35 19.13
CA ARG A 239 -17.51 17.08 19.30
C ARG A 239 -18.42 15.85 19.22
N GLN A 240 -19.61 15.92 19.79
CA GLN A 240 -20.59 14.85 19.68
C GLN A 240 -21.00 14.62 18.21
N GLU A 241 -21.30 15.67 17.45
CA GLU A 241 -21.65 15.54 16.02
C GLU A 241 -20.47 15.01 15.19
N ARG A 242 -19.22 15.29 15.56
CA ARG A 242 -18.04 14.66 14.93
C ARG A 242 -18.03 13.15 15.16
N ILE A 243 -18.23 12.72 16.40
CA ILE A 243 -18.30 11.29 16.74
C ILE A 243 -19.47 10.62 16.00
N GLU A 244 -20.66 11.22 16.01
CA GLU A 244 -21.83 10.70 15.30
C GLU A 244 -21.56 10.55 13.79
N SER A 245 -20.84 11.50 13.20
CA SER A 245 -20.42 11.43 11.79
C SER A 245 -19.44 10.29 11.52
N LEU A 246 -18.46 10.10 12.40
CA LEU A 246 -17.48 9.01 12.31
C LEU A 246 -18.16 7.64 12.52
N LEU A 247 -19.10 7.54 13.46
CA LEU A 247 -19.89 6.33 13.69
C LEU A 247 -20.79 6.01 12.49
N ALA A 248 -21.38 7.01 11.83
CA ALA A 248 -22.14 6.81 10.60
C ALA A 248 -21.28 6.22 9.47
N ILE A 249 -20.05 6.73 9.30
CA ILE A 249 -19.07 6.17 8.35
C ILE A 249 -18.68 4.74 8.76
N ARG A 250 -18.38 4.50 10.04
CA ARG A 250 -18.05 3.16 10.56
C ARG A 250 -19.15 2.16 10.26
N ALA A 251 -20.41 2.51 10.50
CA ALA A 251 -21.53 1.61 10.23
C ALA A 251 -21.61 1.22 8.75
N VAL A 252 -21.35 2.15 7.83
CA VAL A 252 -21.30 1.87 6.39
C VAL A 252 -20.09 0.99 6.04
N HIS A 253 -18.91 1.27 6.60
CA HIS A 253 -17.72 0.45 6.41
C HIS A 253 -17.90 -0.97 6.96
N GLU A 254 -18.53 -1.16 8.12
CA GLU A 254 -18.75 -2.49 8.70
C GLU A 254 -19.66 -3.38 7.85
N ARG A 255 -20.58 -2.80 7.07
CA ARG A 255 -21.42 -3.55 6.14
C ARG A 255 -20.68 -4.03 4.89
N HIS A 256 -19.74 -3.23 4.39
CA HIS A 256 -19.20 -3.39 3.02
C HIS A 256 -17.69 -3.57 2.94
N GLY A 257 -16.96 -3.05 3.92
CA GLY A 257 -15.50 -3.10 4.04
C GLY A 257 -14.74 -2.25 3.02
N HIS A 258 -15.38 -1.21 2.46
CA HIS A 258 -14.88 -0.49 1.27
C HIS A 258 -14.21 0.87 1.57
N VAL A 259 -14.48 1.45 2.74
CA VAL A 259 -13.82 2.70 3.16
C VAL A 259 -12.36 2.41 3.46
N GLN A 260 -11.45 3.03 2.70
CA GLN A 260 -10.00 2.81 2.81
C GLN A 260 -9.28 3.88 3.61
N GLU A 261 -9.89 5.05 3.77
CA GLU A 261 -9.31 6.23 4.41
C GLU A 261 -10.38 7.03 5.15
N ILE A 262 -10.04 7.49 6.36
CA ILE A 262 -10.80 8.46 7.15
C ILE A 262 -10.01 9.77 7.21
N ILE A 263 -10.54 10.79 6.55
CA ILE A 263 -9.96 12.13 6.47
C ILE A 263 -10.49 12.97 7.63
N VAL A 264 -9.58 13.53 8.44
CA VAL A 264 -9.90 14.56 9.42
C VAL A 264 -9.25 15.86 8.95
N GLN A 265 -10.06 16.70 8.31
CA GLN A 265 -9.58 17.98 7.76
C GLN A 265 -10.05 19.13 8.65
N ASN A 266 -9.16 20.07 8.96
CA ASN A 266 -9.53 21.31 9.63
C ASN A 266 -10.00 22.38 8.65
N PHE A 267 -11.05 23.11 9.03
CA PHE A 267 -11.50 24.32 8.35
C PHE A 267 -10.44 25.42 8.45
N ARG A 268 -10.27 26.16 7.35
CA ARG A 268 -9.47 27.37 7.25
C ARG A 268 -10.37 28.50 6.76
N ALA A 269 -10.39 29.62 7.47
CA ALA A 269 -11.19 30.77 7.13
C ALA A 269 -10.58 31.50 5.92
N LYS A 270 -11.41 31.80 4.92
CA LYS A 270 -10.95 32.32 3.63
C LYS A 270 -11.65 33.63 3.25
N PRO A 271 -10.93 34.65 2.75
CA PRO A 271 -11.48 35.98 2.46
C PRO A 271 -12.71 36.01 1.54
N GLU A 272 -12.78 35.12 0.55
CA GLU A 272 -13.86 35.10 -0.45
C GLU A 272 -15.08 34.27 -0.04
N THR A 273 -15.14 33.80 1.20
CA THR A 273 -16.19 32.90 1.68
C THR A 273 -17.15 33.59 2.64
N LYS A 274 -18.38 33.06 2.79
CA LYS A 274 -19.32 33.58 3.79
C LYS A 274 -18.86 33.29 5.23
N MET A 275 -17.92 32.36 5.39
CA MET A 275 -17.33 31.97 6.67
C MET A 275 -15.97 32.62 6.93
N VAL A 276 -15.65 33.72 6.27
CA VAL A 276 -14.38 34.47 6.47
C VAL A 276 -14.09 34.82 7.94
N ASN A 277 -15.13 35.03 8.76
CA ASN A 277 -15.01 35.37 10.18
C ASN A 277 -15.38 34.20 11.11
N ALA A 278 -15.58 32.99 10.58
CA ALA A 278 -15.85 31.82 11.41
C ALA A 278 -14.56 31.39 12.14
N PRO A 279 -14.66 30.95 13.41
CA PRO A 279 -13.49 30.47 14.13
C PRO A 279 -12.93 29.20 13.49
N GLU A 280 -11.62 29.17 13.29
CA GLU A 280 -10.91 27.95 12.93
C GLU A 280 -10.79 27.04 14.16
N PRO A 281 -10.78 25.71 13.99
CA PRO A 281 -10.54 24.80 15.10
C PRO A 281 -9.08 24.97 15.55
N ASP A 282 -8.85 24.98 16.87
CA ASP A 282 -7.49 25.00 17.39
C ASP A 282 -6.79 23.65 17.20
N LEU A 283 -5.49 23.62 17.49
CA LEU A 283 -4.69 22.41 17.37
C LEU A 283 -5.21 21.28 18.28
N ASN A 284 -5.69 21.60 19.48
CA ASN A 284 -6.18 20.58 20.40
C ASN A 284 -7.42 19.88 19.85
N GLU A 285 -8.34 20.62 19.23
CA GLU A 285 -9.52 20.05 18.56
C GLU A 285 -9.16 19.14 17.38
N LEU A 286 -8.13 19.49 16.60
CA LEU A 286 -7.62 18.65 15.53
C LEU A 286 -7.03 17.35 16.08
N LEU A 287 -6.10 17.44 17.03
CA LEU A 287 -5.45 16.27 17.64
C LEU A 287 -6.47 15.36 18.33
N TRP A 288 -7.43 15.94 19.06
CA TRP A 288 -8.50 15.20 19.70
C TRP A 288 -9.34 14.43 18.68
N THR A 289 -9.72 15.09 17.57
CA THR A 289 -10.59 14.45 16.57
C THR A 289 -9.86 13.34 15.82
N ILE A 290 -8.58 13.51 15.50
CA ILE A 290 -7.76 12.46 14.90
C ILE A 290 -7.66 11.24 15.83
N ALA A 291 -7.38 11.47 17.12
CA ALA A 291 -7.30 10.39 18.09
C ALA A 291 -8.63 9.64 18.20
N ILE A 292 -9.76 10.37 18.26
CA ILE A 292 -11.10 9.77 18.28
C ILE A 292 -11.38 8.96 17.02
N ALA A 293 -11.01 9.45 15.83
CA ALA A 293 -11.13 8.68 14.60
C ALA A 293 -10.34 7.37 14.69
N ARG A 294 -9.08 7.41 15.14
CA ARG A 294 -8.27 6.19 15.35
C ARG A 294 -8.89 5.23 16.36
N LEU A 295 -9.43 5.72 17.46
CA LEU A 295 -10.08 4.88 18.49
C LEU A 295 -11.38 4.23 17.97
N ILE A 296 -12.18 4.96 17.17
CA ILE A 296 -13.43 4.45 16.60
C ILE A 296 -13.18 3.35 15.55
N PHE A 297 -12.16 3.53 14.71
CA PHE A 297 -11.88 2.65 13.58
C PHE A 297 -10.79 1.59 13.86
N GLY A 298 -10.08 1.70 14.97
CA GLY A 298 -9.09 0.70 15.42
C GLY A 298 -7.77 0.76 14.65
N PRO A 299 -6.94 -0.29 14.76
CA PRO A 299 -5.56 -0.28 14.27
C PRO A 299 -5.44 -0.39 12.74
N SER A 300 -6.43 -0.96 12.05
CA SER A 300 -6.32 -1.30 10.62
C SER A 300 -6.75 -0.20 9.64
N MET A 301 -7.54 0.78 10.09
CA MET A 301 -8.07 1.83 9.21
C MET A 301 -7.03 2.91 8.92
N SER A 302 -6.91 3.39 7.69
CA SER A 302 -6.06 4.56 7.44
C SER A 302 -6.73 5.84 7.92
N VAL A 303 -6.03 6.62 8.73
CA VAL A 303 -6.48 7.93 9.21
C VAL A 303 -5.52 8.99 8.67
N GLN A 304 -6.10 10.00 8.04
CA GLN A 304 -5.38 11.02 7.29
C GLN A 304 -5.72 12.42 7.80
N ALA A 305 -4.70 13.29 7.85
CA ALA A 305 -4.86 14.73 8.04
C ALA A 305 -3.93 15.48 7.07
N PRO A 306 -4.39 16.54 6.37
CA PRO A 306 -3.56 17.21 5.37
C PRO A 306 -2.37 17.95 6.02
N PRO A 307 -1.12 17.70 5.58
CA PRO A 307 0.07 18.27 6.24
C PRO A 307 0.20 19.78 6.01
N ASN A 308 -0.32 20.30 4.90
CA ASN A 308 -0.25 21.73 4.54
C ASN A 308 -1.13 22.63 5.41
N LEU A 309 -2.17 22.09 6.06
CA LEU A 309 -3.14 22.88 6.84
C LEU A 309 -2.73 23.10 8.30
N SER A 310 -1.63 22.48 8.74
CA SER A 310 -1.11 22.58 10.11
C SER A 310 0.43 22.54 10.12
N PRO A 311 1.11 23.53 9.48
CA PRO A 311 2.56 23.55 9.41
C PRO A 311 3.19 23.70 10.80
N GLY A 312 4.32 23.03 11.03
CA GLY A 312 5.11 23.12 12.26
C GLY A 312 4.65 22.22 13.42
N VAL A 313 3.59 21.42 13.24
CA VAL A 313 3.05 20.53 14.27
C VAL A 313 2.81 19.09 13.77
N LEU A 314 3.46 18.71 12.67
CA LEU A 314 3.32 17.38 12.07
C LEU A 314 3.65 16.24 13.05
N PRO A 315 4.69 16.34 13.92
CA PRO A 315 4.95 15.27 14.88
C PRO A 315 3.80 15.00 15.86
N GLN A 316 3.08 16.05 16.28
CA GLN A 316 1.92 15.95 17.14
C GLN A 316 0.74 15.30 16.42
N ILE A 317 0.56 15.59 15.13
CA ILE A 317 -0.48 14.95 14.30
C ILE A 317 -0.19 13.45 14.16
N VAL A 318 1.08 13.07 13.94
CA VAL A 318 1.51 11.66 13.92
C VAL A 318 1.28 10.98 15.27
N GLN A 319 1.52 11.70 16.39
CA GLN A 319 1.21 11.22 17.75
C GLN A 319 -0.30 11.08 17.98
N ALA A 320 -1.14 11.89 17.33
CA ALA A 320 -2.59 11.73 17.44
C ALA A 320 -3.14 10.50 16.69
N GLY A 321 -2.32 9.78 15.91
CA GLY A 321 -2.65 8.46 15.37
C GLY A 321 -2.87 8.38 13.86
N ILE A 322 -2.48 9.40 13.09
CA ILE A 322 -2.46 9.27 11.62
C ILE A 322 -1.40 8.26 11.17
N ASN A 323 -1.67 7.62 10.04
CA ASN A 323 -0.69 6.82 9.29
C ASN A 323 -0.57 7.29 7.84
N ASP A 324 -1.17 8.43 7.50
CA ASP A 324 -1.28 8.91 6.13
C ASP A 324 -1.31 10.43 6.11
N TRP A 325 -0.53 11.03 5.20
CA TRP A 325 -0.53 12.47 4.93
C TRP A 325 -1.51 12.89 3.83
N GLY A 326 -2.06 11.94 3.08
CA GLY A 326 -2.92 12.17 1.93
C GLY A 326 -2.15 12.36 0.64
N GLY A 327 -2.83 12.93 -0.36
CA GLY A 327 -2.23 13.20 -1.67
C GLY A 327 -1.38 14.46 -1.67
N VAL A 328 -0.08 14.32 -1.92
CA VAL A 328 0.89 15.43 -2.03
C VAL A 328 1.29 15.60 -3.49
N SER A 329 1.14 16.82 -4.02
CA SER A 329 1.48 17.10 -5.41
C SER A 329 2.81 17.84 -5.55
N PRO A 330 3.74 17.35 -6.38
CA PRO A 330 4.97 18.08 -6.68
C PRO A 330 4.78 19.14 -7.78
N LEU A 331 3.62 19.16 -8.45
CA LEU A 331 3.37 19.97 -9.64
C LEU A 331 2.31 21.05 -9.38
N THR A 332 1.14 20.62 -8.93
CA THR A 332 -0.06 21.45 -8.86
C THR A 332 -0.32 21.91 -7.42
N PRO A 333 -0.81 23.15 -7.20
CA PRO A 333 -1.19 23.60 -5.87
C PRO A 333 -2.39 22.80 -5.33
N ASP A 334 -2.67 22.96 -4.04
CA ASP A 334 -3.95 22.55 -3.48
C ASP A 334 -5.04 23.52 -3.96
N PHE A 335 -5.83 23.15 -4.95
CA PHE A 335 -6.91 24.02 -5.45
C PHE A 335 -8.08 24.18 -4.47
N VAL A 336 -8.17 23.33 -3.44
CA VAL A 336 -9.17 23.47 -2.37
C VAL A 336 -8.70 24.48 -1.33
N ASN A 337 -7.40 24.46 -0.97
CA ASN A 337 -6.76 25.39 -0.03
C ASN A 337 -5.53 26.06 -0.68
N PRO A 338 -5.73 26.94 -1.68
CA PRO A 338 -4.63 27.51 -2.47
C PRO A 338 -3.66 28.37 -1.64
N GLU A 339 -4.09 28.85 -0.47
CA GLU A 339 -3.25 29.57 0.48
C GLU A 339 -2.26 28.69 1.25
N ALA A 340 -2.44 27.37 1.23
CA ALA A 340 -1.66 26.38 1.97
C ALA A 340 -0.95 25.43 0.99
N PRO A 341 0.25 25.78 0.49
CA PRO A 341 0.95 24.96 -0.49
C PRO A 341 1.37 23.61 0.09
N TRP A 342 1.51 22.62 -0.79
CA TRP A 342 2.03 21.30 -0.40
C TRP A 342 3.44 21.42 0.19
N PRO A 343 3.76 20.67 1.27
CA PRO A 343 5.12 20.61 1.77
C PRO A 343 6.03 19.94 0.74
N HIS A 344 7.30 20.33 0.71
CA HIS A 344 8.29 19.60 -0.08
C HIS A 344 8.43 18.17 0.47
N LEU A 345 8.60 17.17 -0.40
CA LEU A 345 8.65 15.77 0.02
C LEU A 345 9.81 15.49 0.99
N ASP A 346 10.94 16.19 0.85
CA ASP A 346 12.07 16.04 1.76
C ASP A 346 11.79 16.61 3.16
N ASP A 347 11.01 17.70 3.23
CA ASP A 347 10.57 18.25 4.51
C ASP A 347 9.58 17.31 5.18
N LEU A 348 8.61 16.78 4.43
CA LEU A 348 7.64 15.82 4.93
C LEU A 348 8.33 14.54 5.43
N ARG A 349 9.36 14.06 4.72
CA ARG A 349 10.17 12.90 5.13
C ARG A 349 10.91 13.19 6.44
N ARG A 350 11.53 14.36 6.56
CA ARG A 350 12.26 14.77 7.77
C ARG A 350 11.32 14.88 8.98
N GLU A 351 10.19 15.56 8.84
CA GLU A 351 9.19 15.72 9.92
C GLU A 351 8.60 14.36 10.33
N THR A 352 8.33 13.47 9.37
CA THR A 352 7.87 12.09 9.66
C THR A 352 8.94 11.30 10.43
N ALA A 353 10.21 11.44 10.06
CA ALA A 353 11.33 10.81 10.77
C ALA A 353 11.53 11.35 12.20
N VAL A 354 11.20 12.61 12.47
CA VAL A 354 11.20 13.19 13.83
C VAL A 354 10.24 12.45 14.76
N SER A 355 9.16 11.87 14.24
CA SER A 355 8.25 10.98 14.98
C SER A 355 8.69 9.52 15.04
N GLY A 356 9.89 9.19 14.54
CA GLY A 356 10.38 7.81 14.46
C GLY A 356 9.63 6.98 13.42
N LYS A 357 9.11 7.63 12.36
CA LYS A 357 8.35 6.99 11.29
C LYS A 357 9.07 7.09 9.95
N TYR A 358 8.86 6.08 9.11
CA TYR A 358 9.31 6.01 7.73
C TYR A 358 8.20 6.52 6.81
N LEU A 359 8.51 7.52 5.98
CA LEU A 359 7.60 8.02 4.96
C LEU A 359 7.66 7.12 3.72
N ALA A 360 6.56 6.45 3.41
CA ALA A 360 6.43 5.61 2.21
C ALA A 360 5.42 6.20 1.23
N GLU A 361 5.67 6.07 -0.07
CA GLU A 361 4.65 6.38 -1.07
C GLU A 361 3.57 5.29 -1.07
N ARG A 362 2.33 5.62 -1.38
CA ARG A 362 1.22 4.68 -1.65
C ARG A 362 0.52 5.02 -2.97
N LEU A 363 -0.23 4.06 -3.51
CA LEU A 363 -1.13 4.33 -4.63
C LEU A 363 -2.41 5.03 -4.12
N THR A 364 -3.25 5.41 -5.07
CA THR A 364 -4.61 5.89 -4.77
C THR A 364 -5.52 4.81 -4.18
N VAL A 365 -5.26 3.54 -4.53
CA VAL A 365 -5.86 2.36 -3.92
C VAL A 365 -4.92 1.86 -2.83
N TYR A 366 -5.43 1.66 -1.62
CA TYR A 366 -4.59 1.30 -0.47
C TYR A 366 -4.10 -0.15 -0.54
N PRO A 367 -2.97 -0.48 0.12
CA PRO A 367 -2.34 -1.80 0.03
C PRO A 367 -3.28 -2.99 0.24
N ALA A 368 -4.12 -2.95 1.29
CA ALA A 368 -5.07 -4.02 1.60
C ALA A 368 -6.12 -4.25 0.50
N TYR A 369 -6.42 -3.23 -0.31
CA TYR A 369 -7.34 -3.30 -1.45
C TYR A 369 -6.60 -3.69 -2.73
N ALA A 370 -5.38 -3.17 -2.93
CA ALA A 370 -4.52 -3.48 -4.06
C ALA A 370 -4.06 -4.95 -4.07
N GLN A 371 -3.95 -5.59 -2.91
CA GLN A 371 -3.66 -7.03 -2.79
C GLN A 371 -4.88 -7.92 -3.07
N ASN A 372 -6.08 -7.36 -3.22
CA ASN A 372 -7.33 -8.08 -3.47
C ASN A 372 -8.07 -7.49 -4.68
N LEU A 373 -7.37 -7.48 -5.82
CA LEU A 373 -7.82 -6.87 -7.07
C LEU A 373 -9.15 -7.44 -7.56
N ASP A 374 -9.34 -8.76 -7.48
CA ASP A 374 -10.54 -9.46 -7.94
C ASP A 374 -11.83 -8.93 -7.31
N ARG A 375 -11.76 -8.44 -6.07
CA ARG A 375 -12.91 -7.86 -5.37
C ARG A 375 -13.07 -6.37 -5.67
N TRP A 376 -11.97 -5.63 -5.61
CA TRP A 376 -12.04 -4.17 -5.44
C TRP A 376 -11.80 -3.38 -6.72
N VAL A 377 -11.03 -3.93 -7.66
CA VAL A 377 -10.55 -3.21 -8.83
C VAL A 377 -11.13 -3.85 -10.08
N ALA A 378 -11.53 -3.03 -11.05
CA ALA A 378 -12.03 -3.53 -12.32
C ALA A 378 -10.93 -4.33 -13.07
N PRO A 379 -11.25 -5.46 -13.73
CA PRO A 379 -10.25 -6.31 -14.41
C PRO A 379 -9.35 -5.55 -15.39
N GLU A 380 -9.88 -4.51 -16.04
CA GLU A 380 -9.16 -3.66 -16.98
C GLU A 380 -7.96 -2.93 -16.37
N LEU A 381 -7.95 -2.77 -15.04
CA LEU A 381 -6.90 -2.05 -14.30
C LEU A 381 -5.96 -3.00 -13.53
N HIS A 382 -6.22 -4.31 -13.54
CA HIS A 382 -5.47 -5.28 -12.72
C HIS A 382 -3.99 -5.30 -13.04
N GLU A 383 -3.64 -5.36 -14.33
CA GLU A 383 -2.25 -5.39 -14.80
C GLU A 383 -1.50 -4.13 -14.34
N SER A 384 -2.07 -2.94 -14.59
CA SER A 384 -1.43 -1.68 -14.18
C SER A 384 -1.25 -1.55 -12.68
N VAL A 385 -2.23 -1.98 -11.87
CA VAL A 385 -2.07 -1.94 -10.40
C VAL A 385 -1.03 -2.96 -9.94
N ALA A 386 -1.06 -4.19 -10.47
CA ALA A 386 -0.11 -5.25 -10.11
C ALA A 386 1.35 -4.90 -10.46
N ASP A 387 1.57 -4.29 -11.63
CA ASP A 387 2.90 -3.84 -12.06
C ASP A 387 3.45 -2.71 -11.17
N LEU A 388 2.56 -1.87 -10.63
CA LEU A 388 2.95 -0.74 -9.81
C LEU A 388 3.24 -1.11 -8.36
N ILE A 389 2.83 -2.28 -7.85
CA ILE A 389 2.96 -2.65 -6.43
C ILE A 389 4.03 -3.72 -6.16
N ASP A 390 4.52 -3.74 -4.93
CA ASP A 390 5.31 -4.81 -4.34
C ASP A 390 4.39 -5.86 -3.66
N ALA A 391 5.01 -6.87 -3.03
CA ALA A 391 4.28 -7.95 -2.37
C ALA A 391 3.40 -7.49 -1.20
N GLU A 392 3.65 -6.30 -0.65
CA GLU A 392 2.84 -5.69 0.41
C GLU A 392 1.72 -4.80 -0.12
N GLY A 393 1.62 -4.60 -1.45
CA GLY A 393 0.68 -3.64 -2.04
C GLY A 393 1.17 -2.20 -2.03
N MET A 394 2.45 -1.96 -1.70
CA MET A 394 3.06 -0.63 -1.73
C MET A 394 3.66 -0.35 -3.11
N PRO A 395 3.63 0.90 -3.61
CA PRO A 395 4.20 1.23 -4.91
C PRO A 395 5.69 0.93 -5.02
N ARG A 396 6.08 0.40 -6.17
CA ARG A 396 7.46 0.45 -6.65
C ARG A 396 7.83 1.91 -6.93
N THR A 397 8.91 2.39 -6.33
CA THR A 397 9.37 3.79 -6.46
C THR A 397 10.56 3.94 -7.40
N ASP A 398 11.04 2.84 -7.93
CA ASP A 398 12.13 2.73 -8.89
C ASP A 398 11.78 1.70 -9.98
N GLY A 399 12.57 1.69 -11.05
CA GLY A 399 12.40 0.76 -12.17
C GLY A 399 13.30 -0.48 -12.08
N TRP A 400 14.01 -0.69 -10.97
CA TRP A 400 14.98 -1.78 -10.90
C TRP A 400 14.28 -3.13 -10.77
N CYS A 401 14.68 -4.09 -11.59
CA CYS A 401 14.25 -5.47 -11.45
C CYS A 401 15.42 -6.44 -11.69
N PRO A 402 15.40 -7.63 -11.06
CA PRO A 402 16.45 -8.62 -11.27
C PRO A 402 16.56 -9.02 -12.74
N GLY A 403 17.78 -8.95 -13.29
CA GLY A 403 18.08 -9.37 -14.66
C GLY A 403 18.01 -8.26 -15.71
N ASP A 404 17.58 -7.04 -15.35
CA ASP A 404 17.74 -5.87 -16.20
C ASP A 404 19.17 -5.32 -16.06
N ALA A 405 19.94 -5.36 -17.14
CA ALA A 405 21.33 -4.91 -17.17
C ALA A 405 21.46 -3.39 -17.32
N ASP A 406 20.38 -2.72 -17.76
CA ASP A 406 20.39 -1.29 -18.09
C ASP A 406 19.90 -0.44 -16.91
N VAL A 407 19.24 -1.05 -15.92
CA VAL A 407 18.77 -0.37 -14.71
C VAL A 407 19.65 -0.72 -13.51
N THR A 408 20.26 0.28 -12.90
CA THR A 408 21.06 0.10 -11.67
C THR A 408 20.16 0.07 -10.43
N PRO A 409 20.54 -0.68 -9.37
CA PRO A 409 19.83 -0.63 -8.10
C PRO A 409 19.71 0.80 -7.54
N PRO A 410 18.62 1.13 -6.81
CA PRO A 410 18.43 2.46 -6.27
C PRO A 410 19.54 2.84 -5.27
N GLU A 411 20.12 4.03 -5.44
CA GLU A 411 21.19 4.53 -4.55
C GLU A 411 20.74 4.58 -3.09
N SER A 412 19.48 4.94 -2.83
CA SER A 412 18.91 4.98 -1.47
C SER A 412 18.92 3.62 -0.78
N VAL A 413 18.68 2.53 -1.52
CA VAL A 413 18.73 1.16 -0.99
C VAL A 413 20.18 0.75 -0.74
N MET A 414 21.09 1.07 -1.68
CA MET A 414 22.51 0.77 -1.52
C MET A 414 23.13 1.51 -0.33
N GLN A 415 22.74 2.77 -0.12
CA GLN A 415 23.20 3.57 1.00
C GLN A 415 22.65 3.07 2.34
N ALA A 416 21.42 2.56 2.38
CA ALA A 416 20.82 1.98 3.59
C ALA A 416 21.57 0.73 4.11
N LEU A 417 22.35 0.05 3.25
CA LEU A 417 23.21 -1.06 3.68
C LEU A 417 24.44 -0.59 4.47
N ILE A 418 24.80 0.70 4.34
CA ILE A 418 26.02 1.30 4.90
C ILE A 418 25.68 2.23 6.07
N ASP A 419 24.63 3.03 5.93
CA ASP A 419 24.23 4.04 6.91
C ASP A 419 23.72 3.41 8.21
N GLU A 420 24.28 3.82 9.34
CA GLU A 420 23.83 3.35 10.65
C GLU A 420 22.35 3.71 10.88
N PRO A 421 21.48 2.74 11.23
CA PRO A 421 20.07 2.99 11.47
C PRO A 421 19.89 3.92 12.67
N LYS A 422 19.17 5.03 12.50
CA LYS A 422 19.05 6.07 13.55
C LYS A 422 17.98 5.72 14.58
N ARG A 423 16.86 5.15 14.12
CA ARG A 423 15.66 4.85 14.91
C ARG A 423 15.00 3.54 14.45
N PRO A 424 15.71 2.40 14.52
CA PRO A 424 15.08 1.11 14.28
C PRO A 424 13.98 0.86 15.32
N SER A 425 12.92 0.17 14.91
CA SER A 425 11.78 -0.14 15.74
C SER A 425 12.18 -1.12 16.87
N ASN A 426 11.65 -0.90 18.07
CA ASN A 426 12.00 -1.72 19.24
C ASN A 426 11.67 -3.22 19.03
N ASP A 427 10.55 -3.53 18.37
CA ASP A 427 10.15 -4.91 18.09
C ASP A 427 11.14 -5.62 17.16
N VAL A 428 11.70 -4.90 16.17
CA VAL A 428 12.77 -5.42 15.30
C VAL A 428 14.04 -5.67 16.11
N LEU A 429 14.45 -4.72 16.95
CA LEU A 429 15.63 -4.89 17.81
C LEU A 429 15.47 -6.09 18.77
N GLU A 430 14.29 -6.28 19.36
CA GLU A 430 13.98 -7.44 20.20
C GLU A 430 14.07 -8.77 19.45
N ILE A 431 13.61 -8.81 18.19
CA ILE A 431 13.78 -9.99 17.32
C ILE A 431 15.27 -10.25 17.06
N LEU A 432 16.03 -9.22 16.67
CA LEU A 432 17.46 -9.36 16.34
C LEU A 432 18.29 -9.76 17.57
N ASN A 433 18.01 -9.20 18.75
CA ASN A 433 18.72 -9.56 19.98
C ASN A 433 18.50 -11.03 20.39
N ARG A 434 17.28 -11.57 20.21
CA ARG A 434 16.99 -12.99 20.47
C ARG A 434 17.81 -13.93 19.58
N VAL A 435 18.10 -13.50 18.34
CA VAL A 435 18.96 -14.27 17.43
C VAL A 435 20.39 -14.35 17.99
N THR A 436 20.93 -13.24 18.50
CA THR A 436 22.28 -13.17 19.07
C THR A 436 22.44 -14.06 20.30
N GLU A 437 21.41 -14.11 21.14
CA GLU A 437 21.42 -14.86 22.40
C GLU A 437 21.18 -16.36 22.19
N SER A 438 20.77 -16.79 21.00
CA SER A 438 20.50 -18.20 20.70
C SER A 438 21.81 -19.00 20.53
N SER A 439 22.04 -19.97 21.42
CA SER A 439 23.14 -20.94 21.30
C SER A 439 22.63 -22.28 20.75
N GLU A 440 23.26 -22.76 19.67
CA GLU A 440 23.13 -24.08 19.02
C GLU A 440 21.71 -24.60 18.70
N GLY A 441 21.38 -24.58 17.39
CA GLY A 441 20.38 -25.48 16.78
C GLY A 441 18.98 -24.92 16.54
N SER A 442 18.59 -23.81 17.18
CA SER A 442 17.34 -23.10 16.87
C SER A 442 17.51 -21.60 17.14
N LEU A 443 17.25 -20.78 16.12
CA LEU A 443 17.36 -19.32 16.19
C LEU A 443 16.30 -18.68 17.12
N GLY A 444 15.40 -19.47 17.70
CA GLY A 444 14.32 -18.98 18.57
C GLY A 444 13.29 -18.08 17.88
N LEU A 445 13.34 -17.99 16.54
CA LEU A 445 12.43 -17.19 15.74
C LEU A 445 11.13 -17.94 15.46
N THR A 446 10.02 -17.24 15.63
CA THR A 446 8.71 -17.68 15.17
C THR A 446 8.47 -17.27 13.72
N GLU A 447 7.48 -17.87 13.05
CA GLU A 447 7.05 -17.44 11.71
C GLU A 447 6.67 -15.95 11.67
N LYS A 448 6.05 -15.44 12.74
CA LYS A 448 5.69 -14.01 12.87
C LYS A 448 6.92 -13.12 12.98
N ASP A 449 7.98 -13.59 13.64
CA ASP A 449 9.23 -12.84 13.71
C ASP A 449 9.85 -12.72 12.32
N VAL A 450 9.88 -13.82 11.57
CA VAL A 450 10.39 -13.85 10.19
C VAL A 450 9.56 -12.92 9.29
N GLU A 451 8.24 -13.03 9.32
CA GLU A 451 7.33 -12.14 8.59
C GLU A 451 7.62 -10.66 8.92
N ARG A 452 7.74 -10.32 10.20
CA ARG A 452 8.03 -8.94 10.64
C ARG A 452 9.35 -8.40 10.08
N LEU A 453 10.39 -9.24 9.97
CA LEU A 453 11.67 -8.86 9.36
C LEU A 453 11.54 -8.65 7.85
N PHE A 454 10.73 -9.44 7.14
CA PHE A 454 10.47 -9.24 5.70
C PHE A 454 9.73 -7.92 5.40
N HIS A 455 8.96 -7.40 6.36
CA HIS A 455 8.29 -6.11 6.25
C HIS A 455 9.12 -4.91 6.71
N ALA A 456 10.41 -5.10 7.02
CA ALA A 456 11.27 -4.03 7.50
C ALA A 456 11.45 -2.93 6.43
N ARG A 457 11.23 -1.67 6.82
CA ARG A 457 11.38 -0.48 5.95
C ARG A 457 12.15 0.63 6.65
N GLY A 458 12.89 1.42 5.86
CA GLY A 458 13.72 2.51 6.38
C GLY A 458 14.81 1.98 7.32
N ASP A 459 14.90 2.57 8.51
CA ASP A 459 15.91 2.17 9.52
C ASP A 459 15.76 0.72 9.98
N ASP A 460 14.54 0.14 9.94
CA ASP A 460 14.36 -1.28 10.23
C ASP A 460 15.08 -2.14 9.18
N PHE A 461 14.99 -1.78 7.89
CA PHE A 461 15.66 -2.51 6.81
C PHE A 461 17.19 -2.44 6.95
N ALA A 462 17.71 -1.25 7.25
CA ALA A 462 19.13 -1.07 7.53
C ALA A 462 19.60 -1.92 8.73
N ALA A 463 18.83 -1.94 9.81
CA ALA A 463 19.15 -2.77 10.98
C ALA A 463 19.17 -4.27 10.65
N VAL A 464 18.18 -4.78 9.92
CA VAL A 464 18.11 -6.21 9.54
C VAL A 464 19.28 -6.60 8.64
N THR A 465 19.58 -5.80 7.60
CA THR A 465 20.65 -6.11 6.64
C THR A 465 22.03 -6.03 7.27
N GLN A 466 22.29 -5.03 8.11
CA GLN A 466 23.56 -4.89 8.82
C GLN A 466 23.75 -5.99 9.87
N TYR A 467 22.68 -6.39 10.56
CA TYR A 467 22.74 -7.52 11.49
C TYR A 467 23.02 -8.83 10.77
N ALA A 468 22.42 -9.07 9.60
CA ALA A 468 22.72 -10.23 8.78
C ALA A 468 24.20 -10.26 8.34
N ASP A 469 24.77 -9.11 7.97
CA ASP A 469 26.20 -9.02 7.64
C ASP A 469 27.11 -9.24 8.86
N HIS A 470 26.72 -8.73 10.03
CA HIS A 470 27.43 -8.99 11.29
C HIS A 470 27.48 -10.50 11.58
N LEU A 471 26.33 -11.19 11.55
CA LEU A 471 26.24 -12.63 11.75
C LEU A 471 27.09 -13.40 10.72
N ARG A 472 27.06 -12.97 9.45
CA ARG A 472 27.90 -13.55 8.39
C ARG A 472 29.38 -13.44 8.74
N ARG A 473 29.84 -12.27 9.24
CA ARG A 473 31.24 -12.05 9.65
C ARG A 473 31.62 -12.86 10.89
N GLU A 474 30.73 -13.01 11.86
CA GLU A 474 31.01 -13.85 13.03
C GLU A 474 31.19 -15.32 12.66
N VAL A 475 30.36 -15.84 11.76
CA VAL A 475 30.38 -17.25 11.36
C VAL A 475 31.46 -17.55 10.32
N ASN A 476 31.67 -16.67 9.34
CA ASN A 476 32.50 -16.94 8.16
C ASN A 476 33.74 -16.02 8.03
N GLY A 477 33.82 -14.95 8.82
CA GLY A 477 34.84 -13.91 8.66
C GLY A 477 34.72 -13.11 7.36
N ASP A 478 35.85 -12.55 6.92
CA ASP A 478 35.92 -11.71 5.71
C ASP A 478 36.03 -12.51 4.40
N THR A 479 36.26 -13.82 4.48
CA THR A 479 36.47 -14.65 3.29
C THR A 479 35.13 -15.01 2.65
N VAL A 480 34.92 -14.56 1.41
CA VAL A 480 33.81 -15.00 0.57
C VAL A 480 34.30 -16.12 -0.34
N SER A 481 33.73 -17.31 -0.21
CA SER A 481 34.09 -18.48 -1.00
C SER A 481 33.27 -18.56 -2.30
N PHE A 482 33.86 -19.20 -3.31
CA PHE A 482 33.18 -19.60 -4.53
C PHE A 482 33.66 -20.99 -4.93
N VAL A 483 32.86 -21.71 -5.72
CA VAL A 483 33.23 -22.99 -6.30
C VAL A 483 33.29 -22.86 -7.81
N VAL A 484 34.35 -23.39 -8.43
CA VAL A 484 34.41 -23.52 -9.89
C VAL A 484 33.57 -24.74 -10.25
N ASN A 485 32.37 -24.50 -10.77
CA ASN A 485 31.41 -25.56 -11.07
C ASN A 485 31.08 -25.70 -12.56
N ARG A 486 30.47 -26.84 -12.89
CA ARG A 486 29.78 -27.05 -14.16
C ARG A 486 28.35 -27.51 -13.91
N ASN A 487 27.38 -26.74 -14.41
CA ASN A 487 26.00 -27.18 -14.45
C ASN A 487 25.82 -28.27 -15.52
N ILE A 488 25.28 -29.43 -15.12
CA ILE A 488 24.90 -30.53 -16.02
C ILE A 488 23.40 -30.78 -15.84
N ASN A 489 22.62 -30.19 -16.73
CA ASN A 489 21.20 -30.47 -16.84
C ASN A 489 20.99 -31.73 -17.68
N TYR A 490 20.80 -32.88 -17.04
CA TYR A 490 20.76 -34.19 -17.71
C TYR A 490 19.45 -34.48 -18.45
N THR A 491 18.34 -33.84 -18.08
CA THR A 491 17.12 -33.84 -18.89
C THR A 491 16.36 -32.54 -18.70
N ASN A 492 15.64 -32.08 -19.72
CA ASN A 492 14.68 -30.97 -19.58
C ASN A 492 13.21 -31.45 -19.66
N ILE A 493 12.98 -32.76 -19.74
CA ILE A 493 11.64 -33.35 -19.79
C ILE A 493 11.05 -33.36 -18.39
N CYS A 494 9.88 -32.75 -18.20
CA CYS A 494 9.25 -32.65 -16.89
C CYS A 494 7.73 -32.79 -17.02
N TYR A 495 7.09 -33.57 -16.16
CA TYR A 495 5.62 -33.66 -16.16
C TYR A 495 4.92 -32.49 -15.44
N PHE A 496 5.64 -31.70 -14.64
CA PHE A 496 5.11 -30.49 -14.03
C PHE A 496 4.94 -29.36 -15.06
N LYS A 497 3.91 -28.53 -14.87
CA LYS A 497 3.51 -27.45 -15.80
C LYS A 497 3.62 -26.07 -15.14
N CYS A 498 4.78 -25.78 -14.53
CA CYS A 498 5.04 -24.49 -13.89
C CYS A 498 5.00 -23.36 -14.93
N GLN A 499 4.23 -22.30 -14.67
CA GLN A 499 4.06 -21.18 -15.60
C GLN A 499 5.34 -20.35 -15.77
N PHE A 500 6.18 -20.28 -14.73
CA PHE A 500 7.42 -19.50 -14.69
C PHE A 500 8.66 -20.25 -15.20
N CYS A 501 8.57 -21.57 -15.40
CA CYS A 501 9.77 -22.37 -15.68
C CYS A 501 10.20 -22.23 -17.15
N ALA A 502 11.37 -21.63 -17.38
CA ALA A 502 12.00 -21.57 -18.70
C ALA A 502 12.70 -22.90 -19.09
N PHE A 503 12.97 -23.76 -18.11
CA PHE A 503 13.78 -24.98 -18.27
C PHE A 503 12.96 -26.20 -18.74
N SER A 504 11.80 -26.47 -18.14
CA SER A 504 11.02 -27.69 -18.44
C SER A 504 10.37 -27.73 -19.83
N LYS A 505 10.19 -28.94 -20.37
CA LYS A 505 9.42 -29.25 -21.59
C LYS A 505 8.35 -30.31 -21.33
N GLY A 506 7.16 -30.07 -21.88
CA GLY A 506 6.10 -31.06 -22.08
C GLY A 506 5.77 -31.19 -23.57
N LYS A 507 5.02 -32.24 -23.95
CA LYS A 507 4.71 -32.62 -25.35
C LYS A 507 4.00 -31.56 -26.23
N LEU A 508 3.71 -30.35 -25.74
CA LEU A 508 2.82 -29.37 -26.40
C LEU A 508 3.41 -27.95 -26.62
N ALA A 509 4.71 -27.72 -26.40
CA ALA A 509 5.28 -26.36 -26.52
C ALA A 509 6.70 -26.32 -27.11
N GLU A 510 6.84 -26.69 -28.39
CA GLU A 510 8.14 -26.69 -29.10
C GLU A 510 8.60 -25.28 -29.54
N ASN A 511 7.69 -24.32 -29.70
CA ASN A 511 7.97 -23.07 -30.43
C ASN A 511 8.65 -21.95 -29.62
N LEU A 512 8.75 -22.06 -28.28
CA LEU A 512 9.31 -21.00 -27.42
C LEU A 512 10.51 -21.45 -26.57
N ARG A 513 10.80 -22.75 -26.54
CA ARG A 513 11.44 -23.37 -25.37
C ARG A 513 12.55 -24.39 -25.70
N GLY A 514 12.90 -24.63 -26.96
CA GLY A 514 13.92 -25.62 -27.35
C GLY A 514 13.41 -27.06 -27.32
N LYS A 515 14.21 -28.01 -27.84
CA LYS A 515 13.79 -29.43 -27.99
C LYS A 515 13.88 -30.21 -26.66
N PRO A 516 12.98 -31.18 -26.41
CA PRO A 516 13.14 -32.10 -25.31
C PRO A 516 14.42 -32.94 -25.49
N TYR A 517 15.15 -33.18 -24.40
CA TYR A 517 16.35 -34.00 -24.41
C TYR A 517 16.51 -34.80 -23.12
N ASP A 518 17.22 -35.90 -23.25
CA ASP A 518 17.73 -36.74 -22.18
C ASP A 518 19.19 -37.08 -22.52
N LEU A 519 20.13 -36.68 -21.66
CA LEU A 519 21.56 -36.85 -21.91
C LEU A 519 21.96 -38.30 -21.65
N SER A 520 22.74 -38.88 -22.57
CA SER A 520 23.32 -40.20 -22.34
C SER A 520 24.43 -40.15 -21.28
N ASP A 521 24.75 -41.31 -20.71
CA ASP A 521 25.86 -41.47 -19.78
C ASP A 521 27.15 -40.92 -20.38
N GLU A 522 27.46 -41.20 -21.65
CA GLU A 522 28.67 -40.70 -22.31
C GLU A 522 28.74 -39.17 -22.32
N GLU A 523 27.61 -38.49 -22.54
CA GLU A 523 27.59 -37.03 -22.56
C GLU A 523 27.72 -36.44 -21.14
N ILE A 524 27.15 -37.09 -20.13
CA ILE A 524 27.36 -36.72 -18.72
C ILE A 524 28.85 -36.89 -18.36
N GLN A 525 29.45 -38.04 -18.66
CA GLN A 525 30.87 -38.31 -18.41
C GLN A 525 31.78 -37.31 -19.13
N ARG A 526 31.51 -37.05 -20.42
CA ARG A 526 32.28 -36.11 -21.23
C ARG A 526 32.24 -34.71 -20.63
N ARG A 527 31.06 -34.22 -20.21
CA ARG A 527 30.91 -32.90 -19.56
C ARG A 527 31.63 -32.84 -18.22
N THR A 528 31.56 -33.89 -17.42
CA THR A 528 32.27 -33.98 -16.13
C THR A 528 33.79 -33.95 -16.32
N GLN A 529 34.32 -34.73 -17.26
CA GLN A 529 35.75 -34.76 -17.58
C GLN A 529 36.23 -33.42 -18.13
N GLU A 530 35.46 -32.82 -19.05
CA GLU A 530 35.76 -31.48 -19.59
C GLU A 530 35.81 -30.44 -18.47
N ALA A 531 34.85 -30.46 -17.54
CA ALA A 531 34.82 -29.55 -16.40
C ALA A 531 36.05 -29.72 -15.51
N TRP A 532 36.38 -30.96 -15.15
CA TRP A 532 37.57 -31.28 -14.34
C TRP A 532 38.88 -30.81 -15.01
N GLN A 533 39.03 -31.08 -16.31
CA GLN A 533 40.20 -30.64 -17.09
C GLN A 533 40.33 -29.12 -17.16
N ARG A 534 39.21 -28.39 -17.02
CA ARG A 534 39.16 -26.91 -16.98
C ARG A 534 39.27 -26.36 -15.56
N GLY A 535 39.51 -27.20 -14.56
CA GLY A 535 39.72 -26.80 -13.17
C GLY A 535 38.46 -26.71 -12.31
N ALA A 536 37.33 -27.24 -12.78
CA ALA A 536 36.13 -27.36 -11.93
C ALA A 536 36.34 -28.43 -10.85
N THR A 537 35.86 -28.13 -9.64
CA THR A 537 35.89 -29.06 -8.50
C THR A 537 34.51 -29.64 -8.18
N GLU A 538 33.45 -29.07 -8.77
CA GLU A 538 32.06 -29.48 -8.56
C GLU A 538 31.30 -29.61 -9.90
N VAL A 539 30.41 -30.59 -9.97
CA VAL A 539 29.29 -30.58 -10.91
C VAL A 539 27.99 -30.34 -10.16
N CYS A 540 27.19 -29.39 -10.64
CA CYS A 540 25.84 -29.15 -10.15
C CYS A 540 24.83 -29.77 -11.12
N MET A 541 24.03 -30.72 -10.65
CA MET A 541 23.16 -31.53 -11.51
C MET A 541 21.69 -31.37 -11.13
N GLN A 542 20.89 -30.94 -12.10
CA GLN A 542 19.45 -30.75 -11.95
C GLN A 542 18.75 -31.06 -13.27
N GLY A 543 17.69 -31.84 -13.23
CA GLY A 543 16.89 -32.25 -14.37
C GLY A 543 15.43 -31.84 -14.25
N GLY A 544 14.69 -32.04 -15.33
CA GLY A 544 13.24 -32.10 -15.25
C GLY A 544 12.80 -33.37 -14.53
N ILE A 545 11.60 -33.33 -13.94
CA ILE A 545 10.97 -34.47 -13.27
C ILE A 545 10.46 -35.44 -14.35
N HIS A 546 11.35 -36.30 -14.85
CA HIS A 546 11.10 -37.17 -15.99
C HIS A 546 10.09 -38.26 -15.62
N PRO A 547 9.04 -38.51 -16.44
CA PRO A 547 7.99 -39.49 -16.11
C PRO A 547 8.48 -40.94 -15.94
N GLU A 548 9.57 -41.29 -16.62
CA GLU A 548 10.14 -42.64 -16.63
C GLU A 548 11.31 -42.82 -15.66
N TYR A 549 11.78 -41.74 -15.03
CA TYR A 549 12.88 -41.84 -14.08
C TYR A 549 12.40 -42.42 -12.75
N THR A 550 13.24 -43.25 -12.17
CA THR A 550 13.07 -43.82 -10.83
C THR A 550 14.24 -43.41 -9.93
N GLY A 551 14.17 -43.77 -8.64
CA GLY A 551 15.27 -43.56 -7.72
C GLY A 551 16.59 -44.21 -8.17
N GLU A 552 16.53 -45.36 -8.86
CA GLU A 552 17.73 -45.97 -9.45
C GLU A 552 18.35 -45.13 -10.56
N THR A 553 17.54 -44.39 -11.34
CA THR A 553 18.05 -43.52 -12.40
C THR A 553 18.90 -42.40 -11.82
N TYR A 554 18.42 -41.73 -10.78
CA TYR A 554 19.15 -40.67 -10.09
C TYR A 554 20.43 -41.21 -9.43
N GLU A 555 20.36 -42.34 -8.74
CA GLU A 555 21.52 -43.02 -8.16
C GLU A 555 22.57 -43.39 -9.23
N HIS A 556 22.11 -43.90 -10.38
CA HIS A 556 22.97 -44.24 -11.52
C HIS A 556 23.70 -43.01 -12.06
N ILE A 557 23.00 -41.88 -12.22
CA ILE A 557 23.61 -40.62 -12.68
C ILE A 557 24.76 -40.19 -11.76
N VAL A 558 24.61 -40.29 -10.44
CA VAL A 558 25.70 -39.99 -9.48
C VAL A 558 26.90 -40.92 -9.72
N ARG A 559 26.65 -42.22 -9.91
CA ARG A 559 27.72 -43.20 -10.19
C ARG A 559 28.42 -42.93 -11.50
N VAL A 560 27.71 -42.49 -12.54
CA VAL A 560 28.28 -42.14 -13.84
C VAL A 560 29.30 -41.01 -13.69
N VAL A 561 28.99 -39.98 -12.89
CA VAL A 561 29.91 -38.88 -12.59
C VAL A 561 31.14 -39.37 -11.82
N LYS A 562 30.94 -40.13 -10.74
CA LYS A 562 32.04 -40.66 -9.93
C LYS A 562 32.91 -41.67 -10.69
N ALA A 563 32.34 -42.42 -11.62
CA ALA A 563 33.12 -43.31 -12.49
C ALA A 563 34.00 -42.50 -13.46
N ALA A 564 33.51 -41.39 -14.00
CA ALA A 564 34.27 -40.54 -14.91
C ALA A 564 35.39 -39.75 -14.21
N VAL A 565 35.08 -39.18 -13.04
CA VAL A 565 36.00 -38.39 -12.22
C VAL A 565 35.71 -38.67 -10.73
N PRO A 566 36.39 -39.66 -10.12
CA PRO A 566 36.12 -40.08 -8.73
C PRO A 566 36.24 -38.96 -7.68
N SER A 567 37.11 -37.97 -7.95
CA SER A 567 37.35 -36.83 -7.06
C SER A 567 36.40 -35.64 -7.28
N MET A 568 35.48 -35.70 -8.24
CA MET A 568 34.52 -34.62 -8.50
C MET A 568 33.50 -34.52 -7.36
N HIS A 569 33.27 -33.32 -6.83
CA HIS A 569 32.16 -33.07 -5.90
C HIS A 569 30.83 -33.07 -6.66
N VAL A 570 29.86 -33.83 -6.18
CA VAL A 570 28.54 -33.97 -6.82
C VAL A 570 27.50 -33.23 -5.99
N HIS A 571 27.10 -32.05 -6.47
CA HIS A 571 26.01 -31.26 -5.94
C HIS A 571 24.73 -31.56 -6.74
N ALA A 572 23.83 -32.36 -6.17
CA ALA A 572 22.55 -32.75 -6.74
C ALA A 572 21.63 -33.16 -5.58
N PHE A 573 20.33 -33.36 -5.69
CA PHE A 573 19.34 -32.99 -6.69
C PHE A 573 18.40 -31.94 -6.07
N SER A 574 17.44 -31.40 -6.82
CA SER A 574 16.39 -30.58 -6.22
C SER A 574 15.52 -31.41 -5.25
N PRO A 575 14.85 -30.76 -4.27
CA PRO A 575 13.94 -31.46 -3.36
C PRO A 575 12.86 -32.31 -4.06
N LEU A 576 12.40 -31.89 -5.25
CA LEU A 576 11.41 -32.62 -6.04
C LEU A 576 11.97 -33.90 -6.66
N GLU A 577 13.22 -33.88 -7.13
CA GLU A 577 13.91 -35.06 -7.67
C GLU A 577 14.19 -36.08 -6.56
N ILE A 578 14.63 -35.61 -5.38
CA ILE A 578 14.80 -36.46 -4.20
C ILE A 578 13.47 -37.11 -3.80
N TRP A 579 12.40 -36.31 -3.72
CA TRP A 579 11.06 -36.80 -3.40
C TRP A 579 10.56 -37.83 -4.41
N GLN A 580 10.69 -37.56 -5.72
CA GLN A 580 10.27 -38.51 -6.75
C GLN A 580 11.08 -39.80 -6.65
N GLY A 581 12.41 -39.70 -6.52
CA GLY A 581 13.30 -40.86 -6.43
C GLY A 581 12.88 -41.80 -5.31
N ALA A 582 12.73 -41.27 -4.09
CA ALA A 582 12.26 -42.03 -2.94
C ALA A 582 10.85 -42.64 -3.19
N ALA A 583 9.92 -41.84 -3.70
CA ALA A 583 8.54 -42.28 -3.94
C ALA A 583 8.45 -43.42 -4.97
N THR A 584 9.22 -43.37 -6.06
CA THR A 584 9.23 -44.43 -7.09
C THR A 584 9.81 -45.76 -6.59
N LEU A 585 10.68 -45.72 -5.59
CA LEU A 585 11.25 -46.91 -4.94
C LEU A 585 10.39 -47.42 -3.78
N GLY A 586 9.43 -46.63 -3.31
CA GLY A 586 8.72 -46.91 -2.05
C GLY A 586 9.61 -46.77 -0.80
N GLU A 587 10.67 -45.97 -0.88
CA GLU A 587 11.58 -45.68 0.22
C GLU A 587 11.18 -44.38 0.94
N ASP A 588 11.54 -44.24 2.22
CA ASP A 588 11.46 -42.95 2.91
C ASP A 588 12.66 -42.05 2.52
N LEU A 589 12.51 -40.74 2.73
CA LEU A 589 13.52 -39.75 2.33
C LEU A 589 14.89 -39.97 3.00
N THR A 590 14.93 -40.38 4.26
CA THR A 590 16.19 -40.59 4.98
C THR A 590 16.96 -41.77 4.38
N THR A 591 16.25 -42.88 4.13
CA THR A 591 16.82 -44.06 3.48
C THR A 591 17.35 -43.73 2.09
N TYR A 592 16.56 -43.01 1.29
CA TYR A 592 16.94 -42.67 -0.07
C TYR A 592 18.11 -41.68 -0.13
N LEU A 593 18.16 -40.68 0.77
CA LEU A 593 19.30 -39.77 0.88
C LEU A 593 20.58 -40.50 1.28
N GLN A 594 20.51 -41.46 2.22
CA GLN A 594 21.65 -42.29 2.57
C GLN A 594 22.14 -43.12 1.38
N ARG A 595 21.21 -43.68 0.61
CA ARG A 595 21.51 -44.43 -0.62
C ARG A 595 22.24 -43.56 -1.66
N LEU A 596 21.77 -42.34 -1.89
CA LEU A 596 22.45 -41.40 -2.80
C LEU A 596 23.83 -41.00 -2.28
N LYS A 597 23.97 -40.76 -0.98
CA LYS A 597 25.26 -40.51 -0.33
C LYS A 597 26.23 -41.67 -0.54
N ASP A 598 25.77 -42.90 -0.37
CA ASP A 598 26.57 -44.11 -0.61
C ASP A 598 26.96 -44.28 -2.09
N ALA A 599 26.13 -43.80 -3.01
CA ALA A 599 26.44 -43.74 -4.45
C ALA A 599 27.47 -42.65 -4.81
N GLY A 600 27.75 -41.73 -3.88
CA GLY A 600 28.73 -40.65 -4.01
C GLY A 600 28.13 -39.25 -4.13
N LEU A 601 26.88 -39.03 -3.69
CA LEU A 601 26.35 -37.68 -3.55
C LEU A 601 27.03 -36.99 -2.36
N ASP A 602 27.59 -35.79 -2.58
CA ASP A 602 28.40 -35.11 -1.55
C ASP A 602 27.62 -34.04 -0.76
N THR A 603 26.42 -33.66 -1.21
CA THR A 603 25.56 -32.63 -0.60
C THR A 603 24.29 -33.17 0.03
#